data_AF-A0A0K2TFN2-F1
#
_entry.id   AF-A0A0K2TFN2-F1
#
_cell.length_a   1.000
_cell.length_b   1.000
_cell.length_c   1.000
_cell.angle_alpha   90.00
_cell.angle_beta   90.00
_cell.angle_gamma   90.00
#
_symmetry.space_group_name_H-M   'P 1'
#
loop_
_entity.id
_entity.type
_entity.pdbx_description
1 polymer ?
#
loop_
_entity_poly.entity_id
_entity_poly.type
_entity_poly.pdbx_seq_one_letter_code
_entity_poly.pdbx_strand_id
1 'polypeptide(L)' 'MRKRKPLLRRLIEGIPGEKIFGVWRFLPLFFIAGAGLEYTMIHWTFRTTNFYKTYKKRQVLNALEEEGLLEEYKK' A
#
# COMPACT_ATOMS: atom_id res chain seq x y z
N MET A 1 -0.83 45.38 -8.85
CA MET A 1 -1.74 44.51 -8.06
C MET A 1 -0.94 43.37 -7.42
N ARG A 2 -0.85 43.32 -6.09
CA ARG A 2 -0.11 42.28 -5.35
C ARG A 2 -0.97 41.02 -5.28
N LYS A 3 -0.86 40.13 -6.28
CA LYS A 3 -1.54 38.82 -6.27
C LYS A 3 -1.04 38.03 -5.06
N ARG A 4 -1.92 37.78 -4.08
CA ARG A 4 -1.61 36.88 -2.96
C ARG A 4 -1.37 35.50 -3.55
N LYS A 5 -0.17 34.95 -3.35
CA LYS A 5 0.10 33.56 -3.75
C LYS A 5 -0.84 32.64 -2.95
N PRO A 6 -1.53 31.69 -3.58
CA PRO A 6 -2.38 30.74 -2.87
C PRO A 6 -1.54 29.93 -1.89
N LEU A 7 -2.14 29.54 -0.75
CA LEU A 7 -1.46 28.80 0.33
C LEU A 7 -0.76 27.54 -0.19
N LEU A 8 -1.39 26.84 -1.13
CA LEU A 8 -0.83 25.68 -1.82
C LEU A 8 0.53 25.98 -2.47
N ARG A 9 0.66 27.13 -3.14
CA ARG A 9 1.89 27.50 -3.82
C ARG A 9 3.02 27.82 -2.83
N ARG A 10 2.69 28.37 -1.66
CA ARG A 10 3.66 28.59 -0.57
C ARG A 10 4.12 27.28 0.07
N LEU A 11 3.22 26.32 0.23
CA LEU A 11 3.56 24.99 0.74
C LEU A 11 4.48 24.24 -0.22
N ILE A 12 4.20 24.28 -1.53
CA ILE A 12 5.02 23.62 -2.55
C ILE A 12 6.41 24.29 -2.68
N GLU A 13 6.47 25.63 -2.67
CA GLU A 13 7.73 26.39 -2.70
C GLU A 13 8.57 26.23 -1.41
N GLY A 14 7.96 25.76 -0.31
CA GLY A 14 8.63 25.52 0.97
C GLY A 14 9.38 24.17 1.05
N ILE A 15 9.22 23.30 0.06
CA ILE A 15 9.87 21.98 0.04
C ILE A 15 11.28 22.13 -0.55
N PRO A 16 12.35 21.94 0.25
CA PRO A 16 13.72 21.97 -0.25
C PRO A 16 13.93 20.82 -1.26
N GLY A 17 14.57 21.12 -2.39
CA GLY A 17 14.77 20.15 -3.48
C GLY A 17 14.14 20.54 -4.81
N GLU A 18 13.38 21.64 -4.90
CA GLU A 18 12.84 22.12 -6.19
C GLU A 18 13.94 22.39 -7.23
N LYS A 19 15.09 22.94 -6.82
CA LYS A 19 16.20 23.26 -7.74
C LYS A 19 17.03 22.05 -8.17
N ILE A 20 17.06 20.98 -7.38
CA ILE A 20 17.96 19.83 -7.60
C ILE A 20 17.16 18.61 -8.09
N PHE A 21 15.99 18.36 -7.51
CA PHE A 21 15.11 17.23 -7.82
C PHE A 21 13.90 17.60 -8.67
N GLY A 22 13.56 18.88 -8.83
CA GLY A 22 12.48 19.33 -9.72
C GLY A 22 11.14 18.63 -9.42
N VAL A 23 10.60 17.93 -10.43
CA VAL A 23 9.35 17.15 -10.33
C VAL A 23 9.51 15.89 -9.48
N TRP A 24 10.73 15.34 -9.35
CA TRP A 24 11.02 14.11 -8.62
C TRP A 24 10.98 14.26 -7.08
N ARG A 25 10.81 15.49 -6.56
CA ARG A 25 10.66 15.75 -5.11
C ARG A 25 9.46 15.04 -4.46
N PHE A 26 8.48 14.65 -5.26
CA PHE A 26 7.30 13.92 -4.78
C PHE A 26 7.53 12.40 -4.74
N LEU A 27 8.60 11.90 -5.37
CA LEU A 27 8.88 10.47 -5.43
C LEU A 27 8.99 9.82 -4.03
N PRO A 28 9.70 10.41 -3.05
CA PRO A 28 9.74 9.85 -1.70
C PRO A 28 8.36 9.80 -1.03
N LEU A 29 7.50 10.78 -1.30
CA LEU A 29 6.13 10.82 -0.78
C LEU A 29 5.29 9.67 -1.34
N PHE A 30 5.36 9.45 -2.66
CA PHE A 30 4.67 8.34 -3.31
C PHE A 30 5.22 6.98 -2.87
N PHE A 31 6.53 6.89 -2.61
CA PHE A 31 7.15 5.67 -2.09
C PHE A 31 6.65 5.34 -0.69
N ILE A 32 6.65 6.31 0.23
CA ILE A 32 6.13 6.13 1.59
C ILE A 32 4.63 5.84 1.56
N ALA A 33 3.87 6.51 0.68
CA ALA A 33 2.44 6.22 0.51
C ALA A 33 2.20 4.78 0.00
N GLY A 34 2.99 4.31 -0.96
CA GLY A 34 2.95 2.93 -1.45
C GLY A 34 3.28 1.92 -0.36
N ALA A 35 4.38 2.12 0.36
CA ALA A 35 4.76 1.28 1.50
C ALA A 35 3.71 1.30 2.63
N GLY A 36 3.11 2.47 2.88
CA GLY A 36 2.02 2.63 3.83
C GLY A 36 0.76 1.89 3.40
N LEU A 37 0.43 1.88 2.10
CA LEU A 37 -0.68 1.09 1.56
C LEU A 37 -0.43 -0.41 1.72
N GLU A 38 0.77 -0.90 1.39
CA GLU A 38 1.13 -2.31 1.60
C GLU A 38 1.06 -2.69 3.08
N TYR A 39 1.63 -1.86 3.96
CA TYR A 39 1.56 -2.05 5.40
C TYR A 39 0.12 -2.06 5.90
N THR A 40 -0.69 -1.13 5.41
CA THR A 40 -2.13 -1.04 5.72
C THR A 40 -2.84 -2.30 5.25
N MET A 41 -2.65 -2.76 4.01
CA MET A 41 -3.27 -3.99 3.52
C MET A 41 -2.94 -5.21 4.38
N ILE A 42 -1.73 -5.27 4.96
CA ILE A 42 -1.29 -6.35 5.84
C ILE A 42 -1.88 -6.22 7.25
N HIS A 43 -1.86 -5.01 7.82
CA HIS A 43 -2.23 -4.76 9.23
C HIS A 43 -3.70 -4.39 9.42
N TRP A 44 -4.41 -3.98 8.36
CA TRP A 44 -5.80 -3.54 8.42
C TRP A 44 -6.72 -4.74 8.58
N THR A 45 -6.73 -5.30 9.79
CA THR A 45 -7.70 -6.28 10.24
C THR A 45 -8.80 -5.56 11.01
N PHE A 46 -9.77 -4.98 10.30
CA PHE A 46 -10.91 -4.38 10.98
C PHE A 46 -11.84 -5.49 11.50
N ARG A 47 -11.85 -5.62 12.83
CA ARG A 47 -12.88 -6.24 13.66
C ARG A 47 -13.03 -7.77 13.72
N THR A 48 -12.91 -8.58 12.65
CA THR A 48 -12.98 -10.08 12.79
C THR A 48 -12.69 -10.91 11.53
N THR A 49 -12.42 -10.32 10.37
CA THR A 49 -12.19 -11.08 9.12
C THR A 49 -10.89 -10.65 8.45
N ASN A 50 -9.85 -11.44 8.65
CA ASN A 50 -8.55 -11.21 8.02
C ASN A 50 -8.62 -11.76 6.58
N PHE A 51 -8.75 -10.88 5.58
CA PHE A 51 -8.75 -11.23 4.15
C PHE A 51 -7.57 -12.13 3.77
N TYR A 52 -6.41 -11.92 4.39
CA TYR A 52 -5.20 -12.71 4.15
C TYR A 52 -5.32 -14.14 4.66
N LYS A 53 -6.03 -14.37 5.78
CA LYS A 53 -6.32 -15.73 6.26
C LYS A 53 -7.22 -16.47 5.27
N THR A 54 -8.24 -15.81 4.72
CA THR A 54 -9.14 -16.41 3.72
C THR A 54 -8.40 -16.71 2.41
N TYR A 55 -7.55 -15.78 1.96
CA TYR A 55 -6.76 -15.94 0.74
C TYR A 55 -5.69 -17.03 0.87
N LYS A 56 -4.90 -17.05 1.96
CA LYS A 56 -3.93 -18.12 2.22
C LYS A 56 -4.60 -19.47 2.35
N LYS A 57 -5.74 -19.55 3.05
CA LYS A 57 -6.50 -20.79 3.19
C LYS A 57 -6.91 -21.35 1.82
N ARG A 58 -7.32 -20.47 0.89
CA ARG A 58 -7.62 -20.87 -0.49
C ARG A 58 -6.40 -21.32 -1.29
N GLN A 59 -5.27 -20.64 -1.18
CA GLN A 59 -4.05 -21.09 -1.87
C GLN A 59 -3.58 -22.46 -1.40
N VAL A 60 -3.60 -22.71 -0.09
CA VAL A 60 -3.23 -24.01 0.47
C VAL A 60 -4.19 -25.09 0.01
N LEU A 61 -5.50 -24.81 -0.01
CA LEU A 61 -6.50 -25.76 -0.52
C LEU A 61 -6.30 -26.07 -2.01
N ASN A 62 -6.02 -25.07 -2.85
CA ASN A 62 -5.76 -25.30 -4.27
C ASN A 62 -4.48 -26.12 -4.50
N ALA A 63 -3.42 -25.86 -3.74
CA ALA A 63 -2.18 -26.65 -3.83
C ALA A 63 -2.40 -28.12 -3.42
N LEU A 64 -3.17 -28.35 -2.36
CA LEU A 64 -3.53 -29.71 -1.92
C LEU A 64 -4.49 -30.42 -2.90
N GLU A 65 -5.30 -29.66 -3.65
CA GLU A 65 -6.17 -30.18 -4.71
C GLU A 65 -5.37 -30.67 -5.91
N GLU A 66 -4.35 -29.92 -6.31
CA GLU A 66 -3.42 -30.31 -7.37
C GLU A 66 -2.60 -31.55 -6.99
N GLU A 67 -2.24 -31.70 -5.72
CA GLU A 67 -1.50 -32.86 -5.20
C GLU A 67 -2.41 -34.07 -4.90
N GLY A 68 -3.74 -33.95 -5.01
CA GLY A 68 -4.69 -35.03 -4.70
C GLY A 68 -4.79 -35.39 -3.21
N LEU A 69 -4.20 -34.59 -2.32
CA LEU A 69 -4.13 -34.81 -0.87
C LEU A 69 -5.30 -34.20 -0.10
N LEU A 70 -6.26 -33.57 -0.79
CA LEU A 70 -7.43 -32.97 -0.14
C LEU A 70 -8.24 -33.94 0.73
N GLU A 71 -8.32 -35.20 0.32
CA GLU A 71 -9.04 -36.24 1.06
C GLU A 71 -8.32 -36.63 2.36
N GLU A 72 -6.99 -36.52 2.41
CA GLU A 72 -6.20 -36.77 3.62
C GLU A 72 -6.32 -35.59 4.59
N TYR A 73 -6.43 -34.36 4.08
CA TYR A 73 -6.56 -33.16 4.90
C TYR A 73 -7.96 -32.94 5.51
N LYS A 74 -9.01 -33.57 4.92
CA LYS A 74 -10.40 -33.48 5.41
C LYS A 74 -10.78 -34.56 6.43
N LYS A 75 -9.89 -35.53 6.68
CA LYS A 75 -10.12 -36.67 7.56
C LYS A 75 -9.82 -36.34 9.02
#